data_AF-A0A2D9B0Q2-F1
#
_entry.id   AF-A0A2D9B0Q2-F1
#
_cell.length_a   1.000
_cell.length_b   1.000
_cell.length_c   1.000
_cell.angle_alpha   90.00
_cell.angle_beta   90.00
_cell.angle_gamma   90.00
#
_symmetry.space_group_name_H-M   'P 1'
#
loop_
_entity.id
_entity.type
_entity.pdbx_description
1 polymer ?
#
loop_
_entity_poly.entity_id
_entity_poly.type
_entity_poly.pdbx_seq_one_letter_code
_entity_poly.pdbx_strand_id
1 'polypeptide(L)'
;MTEIVLKPELIKNLQKVLVDYEPANQDPILAAQYLSAVVGSIVASSSMPSDQQKEILKQILDFISYVYDQQTQTAQQPEQKSNDAFGVWKPK
;
A
#
# COMPACT_ATOMS: atom_id res chain seq x y z
N MET A 1 -15.42 -3.86 6.34
CA MET A 1 -13.96 -3.76 6.14
C MET A 1 -13.67 -2.29 5.94
N THR A 2 -12.97 -1.65 6.87
CA THR A 2 -12.50 -0.27 6.68
C THR A 2 -11.55 -0.26 5.49
N GLU A 3 -11.89 0.49 4.44
CA GLU A 3 -10.96 0.74 3.34
C GLU A 3 -9.76 1.49 3.89
N ILE A 4 -8.64 0.78 4.06
CA ILE A 4 -7.38 1.40 4.43
C ILE A 4 -6.87 2.13 3.19
N VAL A 5 -7.23 3.41 3.07
CA VAL A 5 -6.68 4.28 2.02
C VAL A 5 -5.29 4.74 2.45
N LEU A 6 -4.27 4.17 1.82
CA LEU A 6 -2.88 4.60 1.98
C LEU A 6 -2.71 5.99 1.34
N LYS A 7 -2.80 7.03 2.18
CA LYS A 7 -2.48 8.39 1.75
C LYS A 7 -0.98 8.49 1.43
N PRO A 8 -0.58 9.11 0.30
CA PRO A 8 0.83 9.28 -0.07
C PRO A 8 1.69 9.94 1.01
N GLU A 9 1.10 10.82 1.82
CA GLU A 9 1.77 11.47 2.95
C GLU A 9 2.18 10.49 4.05
N LEU A 10 1.36 9.48 4.33
CA LEU A 10 1.67 8.46 5.34
C LEU A 10 2.89 7.64 4.92
N ILE A 11 2.96 7.26 3.64
CA ILE A 11 4.10 6.50 3.08
C ILE A 11 5.39 7.32 3.21
N LYS A 12 5.35 8.61 2.84
CA LYS A 12 6.52 9.51 2.95
C LYS A 12 6.97 9.69 4.40
N ASN A 13 6.04 9.87 5.33
CA ASN A 13 6.35 10.03 6.75
C ASN A 13 6.95 8.75 7.35
N LEU A 14 6.40 7.58 6.99
CA LEU A 14 6.95 6.29 7.43
C LEU A 14 8.35 6.06 6.86
N GLN A 15 8.58 6.34 5.58
CA GLN A 15 9.90 6.24 4.96
C GLN A 15 10.91 7.16 5.65
N LYS A 16 10.52 8.39 5.98
CA LYS A 16 11.36 9.33 6.73
C LYS A 16 11.78 8.76 8.08
N VAL A 17 10.83 8.23 8.86
CA VAL A 17 11.13 7.63 10.17
C VAL A 17 12.12 6.46 10.04
N LEU A 18 11.97 5.62 9.03
CA LEU A 18 12.87 4.49 8.79
C LEU A 18 14.28 4.95 8.39
N VAL A 19 14.39 5.97 7.54
CA VAL A 19 15.69 6.55 7.13
C VAL A 19 16.37 7.26 8.30
N ASP A 20 15.60 7.97 9.13
CA ASP A 20 16.12 8.65 10.33
C ASP A 20 16.63 7.62 11.36
N TYR A 21 16.04 6.42 11.41
CA TYR A 21 16.52 5.30 12.25
C TYR A 21 17.77 4.61 11.66
N GLU A 22 17.74 4.26 10.38
CA GLU A 22 18.87 3.66 9.68
C GLU A 22 18.94 4.18 8.24
N PRO A 23 20.04 4.86 7.84
CA PRO A 23 20.18 5.44 6.50
C PRO A 23 20.07 4.43 5.35
N ALA A 24 20.34 3.15 5.60
CA ALA A 24 20.18 2.08 4.61
C ALA A 24 18.72 1.93 4.14
N ASN A 25 17.74 2.38 4.93
CA ASN A 25 16.32 2.38 4.58
C ASN A 25 15.94 3.37 3.47
N GLN A 26 16.92 4.06 2.86
CA GLN A 26 16.71 4.73 1.58
C GLN A 26 16.32 3.73 0.49
N ASP A 27 16.76 2.47 0.59
CA ASP A 27 16.27 1.38 -0.26
C ASP A 27 14.81 1.05 0.11
N PRO A 28 13.85 1.25 -0.81
CA PRO A 28 12.44 0.94 -0.57
C PRO A 28 12.18 -0.52 -0.20
N ILE A 29 12.99 -1.46 -0.69
CA ILE A 29 12.82 -2.89 -0.40
C ILE A 29 13.23 -3.18 1.05
N LEU A 30 14.35 -2.60 1.50
CA LEU A 30 14.78 -2.72 2.89
C LEU A 30 13.77 -2.08 3.86
N ALA A 31 13.27 -0.90 3.51
CA ALA A 31 12.21 -0.23 4.28
C ALA A 31 10.95 -1.11 4.40
N ALA A 32 10.54 -1.78 3.30
CA ALA A 32 9.40 -2.70 3.31
C ALA A 32 9.65 -3.94 4.21
N GLN A 33 10.87 -4.48 4.22
CA GLN A 33 11.26 -5.58 5.11
C GLN A 33 11.18 -5.16 6.58
N TYR A 34 11.67 -3.96 6.92
CA TYR A 34 11.57 -3.42 8.27
C TYR A 34 10.12 -3.25 8.72
N LEU A 35 9.26 -2.68 7.88
CA LEU A 35 7.83 -2.55 8.19
C LEU A 35 7.18 -3.91 8.42
N SER A 36 7.56 -4.92 7.64
CA SER A 36 7.07 -6.30 7.82
C SER A 36 7.50 -6.88 9.17
N ALA A 37 8.73 -6.64 9.59
CA ALA A 37 9.23 -7.06 10.91
C ALA A 37 8.50 -6.35 12.05
N VAL A 38 8.22 -5.05 11.92
CA VAL A 38 7.43 -4.27 12.88
C VAL A 38 6.03 -4.86 13.03
N VAL A 39 5.36 -5.15 11.92
CA VAL A 39 4.03 -5.79 11.93
C VAL A 39 4.08 -7.14 12.64
N GLY A 40 5.08 -7.98 12.34
CA GLY A 40 5.27 -9.26 13.02
C GLY A 40 5.46 -9.11 14.53
N SER A 41 6.24 -8.13 14.96
CA SER A 41 6.47 -7.82 16.38
C SER A 41 5.19 -7.34 17.09
N ILE A 42 4.39 -6.49 16.44
CA ILE A 42 3.11 -6.02 16.98
C ILE A 42 2.13 -7.19 17.16
N VAL A 43 2.03 -8.09 16.17
CA VAL A 43 1.13 -9.24 16.28
C VAL A 43 1.62 -10.21 17.37
N ALA A 44 2.93 -10.48 17.44
CA ALA A 44 3.51 -11.37 18.44
C ALA A 44 3.37 -10.83 19.87
N SER A 45 3.37 -9.50 20.05
CA SER A 45 3.20 -8.85 21.36
C SER A 45 1.73 -8.70 21.78
N SER A 46 0.78 -9.05 20.92
CA SER A 46 -0.64 -9.02 21.26
C SER A 46 -0.98 -10.07 22.31
N SER A 47 -1.95 -9.77 23.18
CA SER A 47 -2.44 -10.71 24.21
C SER A 47 -3.32 -11.84 23.67
N MET A 48 -3.35 -12.03 22.35
CA MET A 48 -4.19 -13.03 21.69
C MET A 48 -3.58 -14.44 21.77
N PRO A 49 -4.39 -15.51 21.74
CA PRO A 49 -3.91 -16.87 21.58
C PRO A 49 -3.09 -17.03 20.28
N SER A 50 -2.08 -17.90 20.30
CA SER A 50 -1.16 -18.09 19.16
C SER A 50 -1.86 -18.47 17.85
N ASP A 51 -2.94 -19.24 17.91
CA ASP A 51 -3.70 -19.61 16.71
C ASP A 51 -4.41 -18.40 16.07
N GLN A 52 -4.94 -17.49 16.90
CA GLN A 52 -5.52 -16.24 16.42
C GLN A 52 -4.46 -15.29 15.86
N GLN A 53 -3.28 -15.22 16.49
CA GLN A 53 -2.15 -14.44 15.97
C GLN A 53 -1.74 -14.91 14.56
N LYS A 54 -1.67 -16.23 14.34
CA LYS A 54 -1.35 -16.81 13.03
C LYS A 54 -2.42 -16.52 11.98
N GLU A 55 -3.69 -16.60 12.36
CA GLU A 55 -4.80 -16.27 11.47
C GLU A 55 -4.73 -14.79 11.05
N ILE A 56 -4.47 -13.88 11.99
CA ILE A 56 -4.31 -12.45 11.71
C ILE A 56 -3.10 -12.19 10.81
N LEU A 57 -1.96 -12.84 11.05
CA LEU A 57 -0.79 -12.73 10.17
C LEU A 57 -1.14 -13.12 8.73
N LYS A 58 -1.90 -14.21 8.55
CA LYS A 58 -2.35 -14.62 7.23
C LYS A 58 -3.23 -13.56 6.58
N GLN A 59 -4.22 -13.03 7.30
CA GLN A 59 -5.10 -11.97 6.79
C GLN A 59 -4.32 -10.71 6.39
N ILE A 60 -3.29 -10.35 7.16
CA ILE A 60 -2.41 -9.21 6.83
C ILE A 60 -1.62 -9.48 5.56
N LEU A 61 -1.06 -10.69 5.37
CA LEU A 61 -0.34 -11.06 4.15
C LEU A 61 -1.25 -11.03 2.91
N ASP A 62 -2.47 -11.55 3.04
CA ASP A 62 -3.47 -11.52 1.99
C ASP A 62 -3.82 -10.07 1.63
N PHE A 63 -3.96 -9.19 2.64
CA PHE A 63 -4.22 -7.77 2.44
C PHE A 63 -3.05 -7.04 1.75
N ILE A 64 -1.80 -7.33 2.12
CA ILE A 64 -0.60 -6.76 1.46
C ILE A 64 -0.60 -7.13 -0.03
N SER A 65 -0.87 -8.40 -0.34
CA SER A 65 -0.94 -8.89 -1.72
C SER A 65 -2.04 -8.18 -2.51
N TYR A 66 -3.22 -8.02 -1.91
CA TYR A 66 -4.32 -7.27 -2.51
C TYR A 66 -3.98 -5.81 -2.83
N VAL A 67 -3.30 -5.10 -1.90
CA VAL A 67 -2.88 -3.71 -2.13
C VAL A 67 -1.84 -3.62 -3.25
N TYR A 68 -0.90 -4.56 -3.31
CA TYR A 68 0.08 -4.66 -4.40
C TYR A 68 -0.62 -4.84 -5.76
N ASP A 69 -1.57 -5.77 -5.84
CA ASP A 69 -2.34 -6.03 -7.07
C ASP A 69 -3.13 -4.79 -7.50
N GLN A 70 -3.78 -4.08 -6.57
CA GLN A 70 -4.49 -2.84 -6.90
C GLN A 70 -3.57 -1.76 -7.48
N GLN A 71 -2.41 -1.53 -6.86
CA GLN A 71 -1.47 -0.49 -7.30
C GLN A 71 -0.86 -0.83 -8.66
N THR A 72 -0.55 -2.10 -8.91
CA THR A 72 0.00 -2.54 -10.20
C THR A 72 -1.04 -2.55 -11.32
N GLN A 73 -2.31 -2.87 -11.02
CA GLN A 73 -3.41 -2.79 -11.98
C GLN A 73 -3.75 -1.34 -12.36
N THR A 74 -3.74 -0.42 -11.39
CA THR A 74 -4.00 1.01 -11.64
C THR A 74 -2.90 1.63 -12.52
N ALA A 75 -1.65 1.21 -12.34
CA ALA A 75 -0.52 1.64 -13.17
C ALA A 75 -0.59 1.13 -14.63
N GLN A 76 -1.40 0.11 -14.90
CA GLN A 76 -1.51 -0.54 -16.23
C GLN A 76 -2.69 -0.03 -17.07
N GLN A 77 -3.57 0.84 -16.55
CA GLN A 77 -4.60 1.46 -17.39
C GLN A 77 -3.94 2.50 -18.30
N PRO A 78 -3.93 2.30 -19.64
CA PRO A 78 -3.58 3.37 -20.56
C PRO A 78 -4.63 4.45 -20.40
N GLU A 79 -4.21 5.70 -20.23
CA GLU A 79 -5.08 6.86 -20.42
C GLU A 79 -5.86 6.64 -21.71
N GLN A 80 -7.17 6.37 -21.62
CA GLN A 80 -8.04 6.45 -22.77
C GLN A 80 -7.92 7.89 -23.24
N LYS A 81 -7.12 8.10 -24.29
CA LYS A 81 -7.12 9.34 -25.06
C LYS A 81 -8.57 9.63 -25.41
N SER A 82 -9.13 10.61 -24.72
CA SER A 82 -10.43 11.20 -25.02
C SER A 82 -10.37 11.63 -26.48
N ASN A 83 -10.89 10.79 -27.36
CA ASN A 83 -11.09 11.11 -28.75
C ASN A 83 -12.29 12.05 -28.79
N ASP A 84 -12.08 13.34 -28.48
CA ASP A 84 -13.05 14.43 -28.66
C ASP A 84 -13.27 14.66 -30.16
N ALA A 85 -13.90 13.68 -30.79
CA ALA A 85 -14.45 13.74 -32.13
C ALA A 85 -15.98 13.62 -32.03
N PHE A 86 -16.62 14.57 -31.34
CA PHE A 86 -18.08 14.73 -31.38
C PHE A 86 -18.48 16.20 -31.51
N GLY A 87 -18.60 16.64 -32.77
CA GLY A 87 -19.65 17.53 -33.28
C GLY A 87 -19.97 18.83 -32.54
N VAL A 88 -19.25 19.91 -32.86
CA VAL A 88 -19.75 21.27 -32.63
C VAL A 88 -20.81 21.60 -33.68
N TRP A 89 -22.10 21.39 -33.35
CA TRP A 89 -23.21 22.02 -34.08
C TRP A 89 -23.43 23.43 -33.53
N LYS A 90 -23.26 24.46 -34.37
CA LYS A 90 -23.67 25.85 -34.07
C LYS A 90 -24.93 26.18 -34.88
N PRO A 91 -26.09 26.44 -34.25
CA PRO A 91 -27.24 26.97 -34.99
C PRO A 91 -27.04 28.48 -35.29
N LYS A 92 -27.59 28.92 -36.43
CA LYS A 92 -27.89 30.34 -36.72
C LYS A 92 -29.36 30.58 -36.47
#